data_AF-M0EXG7-F1
#
_entry.id   AF-M0EXG7-F1
#
_cell.length_a   1.000
_cell.length_b   1.000
_cell.length_c   1.000
_cell.angle_alpha   90.00
_cell.angle_beta   90.00
_cell.angle_gamma   90.00
#
_symmetry.space_group_name_H-M   'P 1'
#
loop_
_entity.id
_entity.type
_entity.pdbx_description
1 polymer ?
#
loop_
_entity_poly.entity_id
_entity_poly.type
_entity_poly.pdbx_seq_one_letter_code
_entity_poly.pdbx_strand_id
1 'polypeptide(L)' 'MTSPTIDLKTAVTRDRPVTHTEGAIQVSQSELDDTTITLGFGGPWGTTYAELTPEEARAVATALEEAATDVTNQEGSTDE' A
#
# COMPACT_ATOMS: atom_id res chain seq x y z
N MET A 1 53.93 -30.24 -0.94
CA MET A 1 53.11 -29.19 -0.32
C MET A 1 52.14 -28.69 -1.38
N THR A 2 50.84 -28.61 -1.10
CA THR A 2 49.80 -28.29 -2.08
C THR A 2 49.33 -26.85 -1.88
N SER A 3 49.26 -26.07 -2.96
CA SER A 3 48.83 -24.66 -2.91
C SER A 3 47.35 -24.55 -2.51
N PRO A 4 46.97 -23.60 -1.65
CA PRO A 4 45.59 -23.45 -1.22
C PRO A 4 44.72 -22.86 -2.34
N THR A 5 43.56 -23.47 -2.57
CA THR A 5 42.51 -22.97 -3.47
C THR A 5 41.55 -22.07 -2.68
N ILE A 6 41.20 -20.91 -3.24
CA ILE A 6 40.23 -19.98 -2.66
C ILE A 6 38.89 -20.19 -3.36
N ASP A 7 37.87 -20.61 -2.61
CA ASP A 7 36.48 -20.70 -3.05
C ASP A 7 35.70 -19.45 -2.60
N LEU A 8 35.16 -18.70 -3.55
CA LEU A 8 34.34 -17.52 -3.27
C LEU A 8 32.86 -17.90 -3.26
N LYS A 9 32.23 -17.84 -2.09
CA LYS A 9 30.77 -18.00 -1.94
C LYS A 9 30.13 -16.62 -1.79
N THR A 10 29.34 -16.22 -2.78
CA THR A 10 28.48 -15.02 -2.70
C THR A 10 27.12 -15.42 -2.15
N ALA A 11 26.69 -14.74 -1.09
CA ALA A 11 25.30 -14.77 -0.62
C ALA A 11 24.57 -13.56 -1.20
N VAL A 12 23.44 -13.80 -1.86
CA VAL A 12 22.53 -12.73 -2.32
C VAL A 12 21.55 -12.45 -1.19
N THR A 13 21.73 -11.33 -0.50
CA THR A 13 20.74 -10.80 0.44
C THR A 13 19.68 -10.05 -0.36
N ARG A 14 18.42 -10.42 -0.13
CA ARG A 14 17.27 -9.86 -0.85
C ARG A 14 16.90 -8.51 -0.23
N ASP A 15 17.06 -7.44 -1.01
CA ASP A 15 16.97 -6.05 -0.53
C ASP A 15 15.54 -5.49 -0.37
N ARG A 16 14.50 -6.33 -0.29
CA ARG A 16 13.13 -5.84 -0.05
C ARG A 16 12.34 -6.83 0.79
N PRO A 17 11.62 -6.38 1.84
CA PRO A 17 10.57 -7.19 2.41
C PRO A 17 9.50 -7.40 1.32
N VAL A 18 9.38 -8.64 0.84
CA VAL A 18 8.15 -9.08 0.16
C VAL A 18 7.10 -9.37 1.22
N THR A 19 6.63 -8.31 1.87
CA THR A 19 5.32 -8.31 2.53
C THR A 19 4.41 -7.36 1.75
N HIS A 20 4.37 -7.51 0.42
CA HIS A 20 3.15 -7.12 -0.28
C HIS A 20 2.14 -8.21 0.02
N THR A 21 1.50 -8.07 1.18
CA THR A 21 0.39 -8.93 1.55
C THR A 21 -0.84 -8.26 0.98
N GLU A 22 -1.53 -8.94 0.06
CA GLU A 22 -2.78 -8.45 -0.53
C GLU A 22 -3.72 -7.98 0.59
N GLY A 23 -4.05 -6.69 0.53
CA GLY A 23 -5.01 -6.07 1.42
C GLY A 23 -6.23 -5.65 0.61
N ALA A 24 -7.41 -5.84 1.17
CA ALA A 24 -8.65 -5.34 0.60
C ALA A 24 -9.00 -4.00 1.25
N ILE A 25 -9.42 -3.05 0.41
CA ILE A 25 -10.14 -1.86 0.87
C ILE A 25 -11.62 -2.18 0.80
N GLN A 26 -12.32 -2.01 1.91
CA GLN A 26 -13.77 -2.15 2.02
C GLN A 26 -14.37 -0.78 2.32
N VAL A 27 -15.39 -0.39 1.56
CA VAL A 27 -16.16 0.83 1.84
C VAL A 27 -17.62 0.42 1.95
N SER A 28 -18.22 0.70 3.10
CA SER A 28 -19.64 0.42 3.36
C SER A 28 -20.28 1.59 4.09
N GLN A 29 -21.59 1.76 3.91
CA GLN A 29 -22.36 2.58 4.85
C GLN A 29 -22.47 1.82 6.17
N SER A 30 -22.39 2.53 7.29
CA SER A 30 -22.54 1.90 8.60
C SER A 30 -23.96 1.37 8.76
N GLU A 31 -24.08 0.12 9.20
CA GLU A 31 -25.38 -0.52 9.46
C GLU A 31 -26.04 0.01 10.74
N LEU A 32 -25.27 0.69 11.60
CA LEU A 32 -25.71 1.21 12.89
C LEU A 32 -26.10 2.70 12.80
N ASP A 33 -25.47 3.44 11.88
CA ASP A 33 -25.66 4.87 11.69
C ASP A 33 -25.58 5.22 10.20
N ASP A 34 -26.73 5.41 9.53
CA ASP A 34 -26.85 5.75 8.09
C ASP A 34 -26.12 7.05 7.68
N THR A 35 -25.65 7.82 8.66
CA THR A 35 -24.92 9.08 8.44
C THR A 35 -23.40 8.89 8.42
N THR A 36 -22.91 7.68 8.62
CA THR A 36 -21.48 7.37 8.70
C THR A 36 -21.07 6.31 7.67
N ILE A 37 -19.83 6.43 7.20
CA ILE A 37 -19.22 5.55 6.22
C ILE A 37 -18.07 4.81 6.90
N THR A 38 -18.04 3.50 6.79
CA THR A 38 -16.96 2.66 7.30
C THR A 38 -15.96 2.38 6.20
N LEU A 39 -14.71 2.82 6.41
CA LEU A 39 -13.56 2.47 5.58
C LEU A 39 -12.74 1.40 6.29
N GLY A 40 -12.72 0.20 5.73
CA GLY A 40 -11.91 -0.92 6.18
C GLY A 40 -10.66 -1.07 5.32
N PHE A 41 -9.49 -1.19 5.94
CA PHE A 41 -8.26 -1.64 5.29
C PHE A 41 -7.74 -2.86 6.01
N GLY A 42 -7.65 -3.98 5.31
CA GLY A 42 -7.28 -5.23 5.97
C GLY A 42 -6.69 -6.29 5.07
N GLY A 43 -5.98 -7.21 5.71
CA GLY A 43 -5.41 -8.39 5.06
C GLY A 43 -5.19 -9.51 6.08
N PRO A 44 -4.33 -10.50 5.77
CA PRO A 44 -3.91 -11.60 6.65
C PRO A 44 -3.41 -11.21 8.06
N TRP A 45 -3.19 -9.91 8.30
CA TRP A 45 -2.69 -9.31 9.53
C TRP A 45 -3.81 -8.61 10.34
N GLY A 46 -5.05 -8.72 9.89
CA GLY A 46 -6.22 -8.07 10.48
C GLY A 46 -6.75 -6.93 9.60
N THR A 47 -7.95 -6.45 9.95
CA THR A 47 -8.60 -5.31 9.29
C THR A 47 -8.73 -4.17 10.29
N THR A 48 -8.24 -3.00 9.89
CA THR A 48 -8.48 -1.74 10.60
C THR A 48 -9.68 -1.06 9.98
N TYR A 49 -10.61 -0.61 10.82
CA TYR A 49 -11.80 0.12 10.39
C TYR A 49 -11.74 1.55 10.89
N ALA A 50 -12.14 2.49 10.05
CA ALA A 50 -12.35 3.88 10.39
C ALA A 50 -13.79 4.26 10.05
N GLU A 51 -14.47 4.90 10.99
CA GLU A 51 -15.77 5.51 10.76
C GLU A 51 -15.54 6.96 10.33
N LEU A 52 -16.11 7.33 9.20
CA LEU A 52 -15.95 8.63 8.56
C LEU A 52 -17.31 9.29 8.43
N THR A 53 -17.35 10.59 8.69
CA THR A 53 -18.47 11.43 8.27
C THR A 53 -18.48 11.58 6.73
N PRO A 54 -19.60 12.03 6.12
CA PRO A 54 -19.65 12.23 4.68
C PRO A 54 -18.64 13.27 4.17
N GLU A 55 -18.29 14.27 5.00
CA GLU A 55 -17.29 15.28 4.67
C GLU A 55 -15.88 14.70 4.68
N GLU A 56 -15.53 13.89 5.68
CA GLU A 56 -14.23 13.22 5.77
C GLU A 56 -14.04 12.20 4.65
N ALA A 57 -15.09 11.42 4.33
CA ALA A 57 -15.04 10.49 3.21
C ALA A 57 -14.78 11.19 1.87
N ARG A 58 -15.39 12.37 1.65
CA ARG A 58 -15.12 13.19 0.46
C ARG A 58 -13.69 13.72 0.45
N ALA A 59 -13.18 14.20 1.57
CA ALA A 59 -11.80 14.68 1.67
C ALA A 59 -10.79 13.57 1.34
N VAL A 60 -11.01 12.35 1.85
CA VAL A 60 -10.16 11.18 1.54
C VAL A 60 -10.24 10.82 0.07
N ALA A 61 -11.44 10.84 -0.54
CA ALA A 61 -11.61 10.55 -1.97
C ALA A 61 -10.87 11.58 -2.85
N THR A 62 -10.97 12.87 -2.53
CA THR A 62 -10.24 13.93 -3.25
C THR A 62 -8.73 13.76 -3.11
N ALA A 63 -8.23 13.52 -1.89
CA ALA A 63 -6.79 13.32 -1.68
C ALA A 63 -6.27 12.09 -2.46
N LEU A 64 -7.05 11.02 -2.56
CA LEU A 64 -6.72 9.84 -3.37
C LEU A 64 -6.70 10.15 -4.88
N GLU A 65 -7.65 10.95 -5.36
CA GLU A 65 -7.71 11.40 -6.77
C GLU A 65 -6.53 12.30 -7.14
N GLU A 66 -6.18 13.25 -6.25
CA GLU A 66 -5.01 14.12 -6.44
C GLU A 66 -3.73 13.29 -6.47
N ALA A 67 -3.54 12.38 -5.52
CA ALA A 67 -2.39 11.49 -5.49
C ALA A 67 -2.28 10.60 -6.75
N ALA A 68 -3.41 10.05 -7.23
CA ALA A 68 -3.43 9.26 -8.46
C ALA A 68 -3.05 10.11 -9.68
N THR A 69 -3.50 11.36 -9.72
CA THR A 69 -3.18 12.32 -10.77
C THR A 69 -1.69 12.66 -10.76
N ASP A 70 -1.11 12.92 -9.60
CA ASP A 70 0.31 13.21 -9.45
C ASP A 70 1.20 12.04 -9.90
N VAL A 71 0.84 10.80 -9.52
CA VAL A 71 1.57 9.60 -9.97
C VAL A 71 1.49 9.44 -11.49
N THR A 72 0.30 9.63 -12.08
CA THR A 72 0.12 9.57 -13.53
C THR A 72 0.95 10.64 -14.25
N ASN A 73 1.03 11.84 -13.68
CA ASN A 73 1.81 12.94 -14.24
C ASN A 73 3.34 12.73 -14.09
N GLN A 74 3.79 12.01 -13.05
CA GLN A 74 5.19 11.62 -12.89
C GLN A 74 5.65 10.62 -13.97
N GLU A 75 4.78 9.70 -14.41
CA GLU A 75 5.09 8.76 -15.51
C GLU A 75 5.23 9.46 -16.87
N GLY A 76 4.70 10.67 -17.03
CA GLY A 76 4.87 11.51 -18.23
C GLY A 76 6.16 12.35 -18.25
N SER A 77 6.98 12.32 -17.20
CA SER A 77 8.17 13.18 -17.05
C SER A 77 9.50 12.43 -17.19
N THR A 78 9.48 11.16 -17.62
CA THR A 78 10.69 10.37 -17.92
C THR A 78 10.93 10.32 -19.42
N ASP A 79 11.24 11.46 -20.03
CA ASP A 79 11.93 11.52 -21.33
C ASP A 79 12.61 12.90 -21.44
N GLU A 80 13.82 13.02 -20.86
CA GLU A 80 14.83 14.00 -21.27
C GLU A 80 16.23 13.37 -21.16
#